data_AF-A0A415RWX2-F1
#
_entry.id   AF-A0A415RWX2-F1
#
_cell.length_a   1.000
_cell.length_b   1.000
_cell.length_c   1.000
_cell.angle_alpha   90.00
_cell.angle_beta   90.00
_cell.angle_gamma   90.00
#
_symmetry.space_group_name_H-M   'P 1'
#
loop_
_entity.id
_entity.type
_entity.pdbx_description
1 polymer ?
#
loop_
_entity_poly.entity_id
_entity_poly.type
_entity_poly.pdbx_seq_one_letter_code
_entity_poly.pdbx_strand_id
1 'polypeptide(L)'
;MNQLKEVVNAVLEQQKLQLAPSTYDARKNYLKHLVEHGDYLGIQVPCQKLYDSYVARAVTPDLRFQLLHAVRLVDREAGTKALTPEGKLYNEPKLPSASESEEVFRNIAFPVDDCRIDTGHLIRRAESEMAYLHLSSSTRWQYMQAWRELYTFLYLSRSTVFMRESCNAFVEDNTQKHEDGSLNEWKRKIRRRSVCVLLEVADTGCFQWKLFLSKKICCSDDTMESLRQQYLTFLQTKNFEKKTIALYDYAFRSFIKGAGVTDVSGLRELQTAQIQSLLVFLSERLCLNSRGTVFPIIRQILSYLYTAGFIPTDFSGMILTPAYKKTHLRPYITASDEKKLFRAMEEAPLRTKAMMRLGLRLGLRDIDICCLRFSQIDWKNDQIILEQEKTGVTIYLPLLEDVGNAIMDYILNERPTEAKKNPYVFVRRQAPYKKLESMYMVCSKLFERAEIQTVNRDSCGVHVCRYTLTHKLLLNKIPHQVITDVLGHVSKESDKPYLSMEEQMLKECPLDFSLIGQKYWEEGDGFV
;
A
#
# COMPACT_ATOMS: atom_id res chain seq x y z
N MET A 1 32.32 44.91 11.89
CA MET A 1 30.91 45.37 11.87
C MET A 1 30.06 44.32 12.55
N ASN A 2 29.21 44.71 13.50
CA ASN A 2 28.35 43.77 14.22
C ASN A 2 27.06 43.58 13.39
N GLN A 3 27.11 42.63 12.47
CA GLN A 3 26.03 42.33 11.52
C GLN A 3 24.71 42.00 12.23
N LEU A 4 24.76 41.38 13.40
CA LEU A 4 23.59 41.10 14.23
C LEU A 4 22.89 42.40 14.69
N LYS A 5 23.66 43.42 15.11
CA LYS A 5 23.11 44.74 15.50
C LYS A 5 22.45 45.44 14.31
N GLU A 6 23.07 45.37 13.13
CA GLU A 6 22.53 45.95 11.90
C GLU A 6 21.19 45.32 11.51
N VAL A 7 21.12 43.99 11.49
CA VAL A 7 19.88 43.25 11.19
C VAL A 7 18.79 43.54 12.21
N VAL A 8 19.12 43.55 13.51
CA VAL A 8 18.13 43.85 14.56
C VAL A 8 17.59 45.27 14.44
N ASN A 9 18.44 46.25 14.12
CA ASN A 9 18.01 47.62 13.89
C ASN A 9 17.08 47.73 12.67
N ALA A 10 17.39 47.03 11.56
CA ALA A 10 16.52 46.99 10.39
C ALA A 10 15.13 46.41 10.72
N VAL A 11 15.08 45.31 11.49
CA VAL A 11 13.82 44.73 11.99
C VAL A 11 13.04 45.72 12.84
N LEU A 12 13.71 46.45 13.75
CA LEU A 12 13.06 47.42 14.62
C LEU A 12 12.46 48.59 13.82
N GLU A 13 13.17 49.12 12.83
CA GLU A 13 12.65 50.20 11.99
C GLU A 13 11.42 49.75 11.19
N GLN A 14 11.45 48.55 10.60
CA GLN A 14 10.29 47.98 9.91
C GLN A 14 9.08 47.82 10.84
N GLN A 15 9.30 47.34 12.08
CA GLN A 15 8.22 47.11 13.04
C GLN A 15 7.63 48.40 13.60
N LYS A 16 8.43 49.46 13.75
CA LYS A 16 7.98 50.77 14.24
C LYS A 16 6.91 51.39 13.35
N LEU A 17 6.96 51.13 12.04
CA LEU A 17 6.00 51.62 11.06
C LEU A 17 4.66 50.88 11.09
N GLN A 18 4.62 49.66 11.61
CA GLN A 18 3.47 48.75 11.47
C GLN A 18 2.73 48.47 12.78
N LEU A 19 3.30 48.82 13.94
CA LEU A 19 2.79 48.40 15.24
C LEU A 19 2.40 49.60 16.13
N ALA A 20 1.43 49.37 17.02
CA ALA A 20 1.12 50.32 18.08
C ALA A 20 2.30 50.47 19.06
N PRO A 21 2.48 51.65 19.69
CA PRO A 21 3.66 51.96 20.52
C PRO A 21 3.91 50.94 21.65
N SER A 22 2.88 50.54 22.38
CA SER A 22 2.98 49.58 23.48
C SER A 22 3.44 48.19 23.03
N THR A 23 3.04 47.76 21.82
CA THR A 23 3.49 46.49 21.24
C THR A 23 4.93 46.59 20.78
N TYR A 24 5.30 47.69 20.13
CA TYR A 24 6.67 47.96 19.67
C TYR A 24 7.67 47.93 20.83
N ASP A 25 7.38 48.61 21.95
CA ASP A 25 8.29 48.65 23.10
C ASP A 25 8.53 47.27 23.72
N ALA A 26 7.47 46.45 23.83
CA ALA A 26 7.62 45.06 24.25
C ALA A 26 8.51 44.25 23.30
N ARG A 27 8.39 44.46 21.97
CA ARG A 27 9.23 43.75 20.98
C ARG A 27 10.67 44.18 20.97
N LYS A 28 10.90 45.47 21.18
CA LYS A 28 12.22 46.08 21.26
C LYS A 28 13.05 45.46 22.39
N ASN A 29 12.43 45.21 23.54
CA ASN A 29 13.14 44.65 24.70
C ASN A 29 13.74 43.26 24.42
N TYR A 30 12.96 42.32 23.88
CA TYR A 30 13.52 40.99 23.60
C TYR A 30 14.48 40.98 22.41
N LEU A 31 14.28 41.81 21.38
CA LEU A 31 15.24 41.94 20.27
C LEU A 31 16.59 42.50 20.76
N LYS A 32 16.56 43.45 21.71
CA LYS A 32 17.77 43.95 22.38
C LYS A 32 18.46 42.85 23.19
N HIS A 33 17.70 42.04 23.93
CA HIS A 33 18.27 40.92 24.68
C HIS A 33 18.91 39.85 23.78
N LEU A 34 18.44 39.67 22.53
CA LEU A 34 19.09 38.78 21.56
C LEU A 34 20.48 39.29 21.17
N VAL A 35 20.62 40.60 20.98
CA VAL A 35 21.93 41.25 20.71
C VAL A 35 22.85 41.11 21.91
N GLU A 36 22.37 41.41 23.12
CA GLU A 36 23.15 41.28 24.36
C GLU A 36 23.62 39.84 24.58
N HIS A 37 22.77 38.85 24.25
CA HIS A 37 23.12 37.43 24.30
C HIS A 37 24.19 37.06 23.26
N GLY A 38 24.10 37.62 22.06
CA GLY A 38 25.13 37.47 21.03
C GLY A 38 26.49 38.04 21.46
N ASP A 39 26.48 39.24 22.05
CA ASP A 39 27.68 39.89 22.59
C ASP A 39 28.30 39.04 23.73
N TYR A 40 27.49 38.46 24.63
CA TYR A 40 27.95 37.55 25.68
C TYR A 40 28.62 36.27 25.12
N LEU A 41 28.09 35.70 24.04
CA LEU A 41 28.64 34.50 23.40
C LEU A 41 29.79 34.79 22.43
N GLY A 42 30.11 36.06 22.18
CA GLY A 42 31.06 36.48 21.14
C GLY A 42 30.57 36.22 19.71
N ILE A 43 29.25 36.05 19.50
CA ILE A 43 28.65 35.79 18.18
C ILE A 43 28.02 37.09 17.66
N GLN A 44 28.68 37.70 16.66
CA GLN A 44 28.25 38.99 16.07
C GLN A 44 27.48 38.83 14.75
N VAL A 45 27.25 37.60 14.30
CA VAL A 45 26.54 37.27 13.06
C VAL A 45 25.31 36.43 13.41
N PRO A 46 24.12 36.73 12.87
CA PRO A 46 22.95 35.88 13.07
C PRO A 46 23.23 34.46 12.54
N CYS A 47 23.05 33.43 13.37
CA CYS A 47 23.31 32.04 13.00
C CYS A 47 22.54 31.06 13.90
N GLN A 48 22.43 29.80 13.45
CA GLN A 48 21.73 28.73 14.16
C GLN A 48 22.18 28.58 15.63
N LYS A 49 23.50 28.56 15.86
CA LYS A 49 24.09 28.41 17.20
C LYS A 49 23.66 29.50 18.18
N LEU A 50 23.57 30.75 17.70
CA LEU A 50 23.09 31.87 18.50
C LEU A 50 21.62 31.69 18.88
N TYR A 51 20.78 31.32 17.90
CA TYR A 51 19.35 31.17 18.10
C TYR A 51 19.00 30.02 19.05
N ASP A 52 19.66 28.87 18.91
CA ASP A 52 19.45 27.71 19.78
C ASP A 52 19.82 28.05 21.23
N SER A 53 20.97 28.69 21.43
CA SER A 53 21.40 29.13 22.76
C SER A 53 20.47 30.19 23.36
N TYR A 54 19.97 31.11 22.55
CA TYR A 54 19.05 32.15 23.00
C TYR A 54 17.71 31.55 23.43
N VAL A 55 17.10 30.68 22.61
CA VAL A 55 15.80 30.06 22.89
C VAL A 55 15.86 29.07 24.05
N ALA A 56 16.99 28.40 24.28
CA ALA A 56 17.19 27.49 25.42
C ALA A 56 17.06 28.17 26.79
N ARG A 57 17.12 29.51 26.86
CA ARG A 57 16.91 30.29 28.09
C ARG A 57 15.45 30.37 28.53
N ALA A 58 14.50 29.91 27.71
CA ALA A 58 13.09 29.97 28.04
C ALA A 58 12.74 29.02 29.20
N VAL A 59 12.42 29.59 30.36
CA VAL A 59 11.96 28.83 31.54
C VAL A 59 10.42 28.72 31.58
N THR A 60 9.72 29.66 30.95
CA THR A 60 8.25 29.70 30.89
C THR A 60 7.74 29.64 29.44
N PRO A 61 6.50 29.16 29.21
CA PRO A 61 5.88 29.16 27.88
C PRO A 61 5.81 30.54 27.22
N ASP A 62 5.50 31.58 27.99
CA ASP A 62 5.39 32.96 27.49
C ASP A 62 6.76 33.50 27.05
N LEU A 63 7.80 33.24 27.85
CA LEU A 63 9.16 33.60 27.47
C LEU A 63 9.57 32.81 26.22
N ARG A 64 9.29 31.51 26.15
CA ARG A 64 9.56 30.69 24.94
C ARG A 64 8.92 31.30 23.70
N PHE A 65 7.67 31.73 23.78
CA PHE A 65 6.99 32.39 22.68
C PHE A 65 7.70 33.67 22.25
N GLN A 66 8.10 34.53 23.20
CA GLN A 66 8.81 35.78 22.92
C GLN A 66 10.17 35.53 22.26
N LEU A 67 10.97 34.59 22.79
CA LEU A 67 12.30 34.28 22.25
C LEU A 67 12.21 33.67 20.84
N LEU A 68 11.28 32.72 20.63
CA LEU A 68 11.02 32.15 19.30
C LEU A 68 10.56 33.23 18.32
N HIS A 69 9.74 34.19 18.77
CA HIS A 69 9.28 35.29 17.94
C HIS A 69 10.42 36.25 17.57
N ALA A 70 11.31 36.57 18.51
CA ALA A 70 12.50 37.38 18.27
C ALA A 70 13.40 36.75 17.20
N VAL A 71 13.71 35.46 17.36
CA VAL A 71 14.50 34.69 16.39
C VAL A 71 13.81 34.69 15.03
N ARG A 72 12.50 34.46 14.96
CA ARG A 72 11.75 34.47 13.70
C ARG A 72 11.90 35.80 12.94
N LEU A 73 11.90 36.93 13.63
CA LEU A 73 12.05 38.24 12.98
C LEU A 73 13.46 38.45 12.44
N VAL A 74 14.47 38.12 13.26
CA VAL A 74 15.88 38.29 12.86
C VAL A 74 16.29 37.30 11.78
N ASP A 75 15.83 36.04 11.85
CA ASP A 75 16.04 35.03 10.80
C ASP A 75 15.43 35.45 9.46
N ARG A 76 14.25 36.09 9.48
CA ARG A 76 13.59 36.59 8.27
C ARG A 76 14.42 37.65 7.57
N GLU A 77 14.93 38.61 8.33
CA GLU A 77 15.71 39.73 7.79
C GLU A 77 17.13 39.27 7.40
N ALA A 78 17.75 38.41 8.21
CA ALA A 78 19.09 37.89 7.93
C ALA A 78 19.12 36.82 6.83
N GLY A 79 17.98 36.17 6.55
CA GLY A 79 17.89 35.07 5.59
C GLY A 79 18.68 33.82 6.01
N THR A 80 18.88 33.60 7.32
CA THR A 80 19.73 32.52 7.85
C THR A 80 19.13 31.13 7.69
N LYS A 81 17.82 31.03 7.43
CA LYS A 81 17.08 29.76 7.25
C LYS A 81 17.24 28.83 8.45
N ALA A 82 17.22 29.40 9.65
CA ALA A 82 17.40 28.66 10.88
C ALA A 82 16.23 27.73 11.19
N LEU A 83 16.55 26.65 11.89
CA LEU A 83 15.63 25.62 12.36
C LEU A 83 15.25 25.86 13.82
N THR A 84 14.00 25.59 14.16
CA THR A 84 13.53 25.49 15.54
C THR A 84 14.13 24.23 16.19
N PRO A 85 14.08 24.12 17.53
CA PRO A 85 14.50 22.90 18.23
C PRO A 85 13.79 21.62 17.75
N GLU A 86 12.60 21.76 17.17
CA GLU A 86 11.81 20.67 16.59
C GLU A 86 12.15 20.38 15.10
N GLY A 87 13.18 21.02 14.56
CA GLY A 87 13.68 20.79 13.20
C GLY A 87 12.85 21.41 12.07
N LYS A 88 12.06 22.45 12.35
CA LYS A 88 11.29 23.19 11.34
C LYS A 88 11.89 24.56 11.08
N LEU A 89 11.69 25.16 9.90
CA LEU A 89 12.16 26.53 9.68
C LEU A 89 11.40 27.54 10.55
N TYR A 90 12.11 28.53 11.08
CA TYR A 90 11.48 29.68 11.75
C TYR A 90 10.56 30.46 10.80
N ASN A 91 10.99 30.60 9.54
CA ASN A 91 10.23 31.19 8.45
C ASN A 91 10.12 30.20 7.29
N GLU A 92 9.03 29.44 7.24
CA GLU A 92 8.72 28.56 6.10
C GLU A 92 8.46 29.40 4.84
N PRO A 93 8.95 28.97 3.66
CA PRO A 93 8.71 29.67 2.41
C PRO A 93 7.22 29.63 2.08
N LYS A 94 6.67 30.79 1.68
CA LYS A 94 5.25 30.90 1.33
C LYS A 94 5.00 30.27 -0.04
N LEU A 95 3.95 29.45 -0.13
CA LEU A 95 3.44 28.96 -1.40
C LEU A 95 2.68 30.09 -2.12
N PRO A 96 2.70 30.15 -3.46
CA PRO A 96 1.87 31.06 -4.24
C PRO A 96 0.39 30.93 -3.89
N SER A 97 -0.38 31.97 -4.15
CA SER A 97 -1.84 31.91 -4.09
C SER A 97 -2.42 31.06 -5.24
N ALA A 98 -3.68 30.64 -5.09
CA ALA A 98 -4.38 29.89 -6.13
C ALA A 98 -4.56 30.74 -7.40
N SER A 99 -4.92 32.02 -7.26
CA SER A 99 -5.11 32.96 -8.38
C SER A 99 -3.83 33.22 -9.17
N GLU A 100 -2.70 33.47 -8.49
CA GLU A 100 -1.41 33.63 -9.16
C GLU A 100 -1.02 32.37 -9.94
N SER A 101 -1.32 31.20 -9.38
CA SER A 101 -1.02 29.93 -10.04
C SER A 101 -1.90 29.69 -11.26
N GLU A 102 -3.19 30.03 -11.20
CA GLU A 102 -4.10 29.93 -12.35
C GLU A 102 -3.65 30.82 -13.52
N GLU A 103 -3.19 32.05 -13.26
CA GLU A 103 -2.63 32.93 -14.29
C GLU A 103 -1.40 32.33 -14.96
N VAL A 104 -0.50 31.75 -14.17
CA VAL A 104 0.71 31.09 -14.66
C VAL A 104 0.35 29.91 -15.58
N PHE A 105 -0.62 29.06 -15.20
CA PHE A 105 -1.03 27.91 -16.02
C PHE A 105 -1.85 28.25 -17.27
N ARG A 106 -2.34 29.48 -17.45
CA ARG A 106 -2.96 29.91 -18.73
C ARG A 106 -1.95 29.95 -19.87
N ASN A 107 -0.67 30.15 -19.55
CA ASN A 107 0.40 30.35 -20.53
C ASN A 107 1.38 29.17 -20.62
N ILE A 108 1.07 28.05 -19.95
CA ILE A 108 1.93 26.86 -19.91
C ILE A 108 1.28 25.72 -20.67
N ALA A 109 2.05 25.11 -21.57
CA ALA A 109 1.69 23.84 -22.18
C ALA A 109 2.20 22.66 -21.33
N PHE A 110 1.46 21.55 -21.37
CA PHE A 110 1.88 20.28 -20.79
C PHE A 110 2.44 19.36 -21.87
N PRO A 111 3.48 18.55 -21.59
CA PRO A 111 4.20 18.42 -20.32
C PRO A 111 5.05 19.65 -19.99
N VAL A 112 5.21 19.94 -18.70
CA VAL A 112 6.08 21.03 -18.22
C VAL A 112 7.54 20.55 -18.22
N ASP A 113 8.40 21.28 -18.94
CA ASP A 113 9.85 21.04 -18.91
C ASP A 113 10.44 21.42 -17.54
N ASP A 114 11.54 20.76 -17.16
CA ASP A 114 12.31 21.12 -15.97
C ASP A 114 12.78 22.58 -16.05
N CYS A 115 12.92 23.22 -14.89
CA CYS A 115 13.37 24.60 -14.73
C CYS A 115 12.42 25.69 -15.28
N ARG A 116 11.20 25.36 -15.74
CA ARG A 116 10.25 26.34 -16.31
C ARG A 116 9.41 27.09 -15.28
N ILE A 117 9.06 26.44 -14.17
CA ILE A 117 8.09 26.97 -13.21
C ILE A 117 8.50 26.69 -11.78
N ASP A 118 8.05 27.54 -10.86
CA ASP A 118 8.17 27.28 -9.44
C ASP A 118 7.30 26.09 -9.00
N THR A 119 7.86 25.22 -8.16
CA THR A 119 7.16 24.02 -7.66
C THR A 119 5.89 24.39 -6.87
N GLY A 120 5.86 25.56 -6.25
CA GLY A 120 4.70 26.08 -5.52
C GLY A 120 3.46 26.25 -6.39
N HIS A 121 3.61 26.65 -7.66
CA HIS A 121 2.49 26.73 -8.60
C HIS A 121 1.96 25.33 -8.93
N LEU A 122 2.84 24.35 -9.18
CA LEU A 122 2.43 22.95 -9.39
C LEU A 122 1.70 22.37 -8.18
N ILE A 123 2.12 22.73 -6.95
CA ILE A 123 1.42 22.33 -5.72
C ILE A 123 -0.02 22.83 -5.72
N ARG A 124 -0.27 24.08 -6.11
CA ARG A 124 -1.63 24.63 -6.20
C ARG A 124 -2.45 23.97 -7.30
N ARG A 125 -1.84 23.71 -8.45
CA ARG A 125 -2.50 22.96 -9.52
C ARG A 125 -2.88 21.55 -9.07
N ALA A 126 -1.97 20.83 -8.43
CA ALA A 126 -2.23 19.50 -7.88
C ALA A 126 -3.32 19.50 -6.79
N GLU A 127 -3.34 20.51 -5.92
CA GLU A 127 -4.41 20.70 -4.94
C GLU A 127 -5.79 20.82 -5.62
N SER A 128 -5.89 21.62 -6.68
CA SER A 128 -7.11 21.79 -7.48
C SER A 128 -7.51 20.50 -8.21
N GLU A 129 -6.57 19.85 -8.89
CA GLU A 129 -6.82 18.60 -9.62
C GLU A 129 -7.20 17.43 -8.70
N MET A 130 -6.93 17.52 -7.40
CA MET A 130 -7.39 16.53 -6.41
C MET A 130 -8.78 16.84 -5.82
N ALA A 131 -9.40 17.97 -6.12
CA ALA A 131 -10.68 18.38 -5.53
C ALA A 131 -11.82 17.38 -5.81
N TYR A 132 -11.86 16.79 -7.01
CA TYR A 132 -12.89 15.83 -7.41
C TYR A 132 -12.87 14.52 -6.59
N LEU A 133 -11.80 14.27 -5.83
CA LEU A 133 -11.69 13.08 -4.99
C LEU A 133 -12.56 13.15 -3.74
N HIS A 134 -13.01 14.34 -3.33
CA HIS A 134 -13.77 14.56 -2.11
C HIS A 134 -13.02 14.03 -0.85
N LEU A 135 -11.73 14.32 -0.77
CA LEU A 135 -10.89 13.93 0.35
C LEU A 135 -11.32 14.61 1.67
N SER A 136 -11.22 13.89 2.78
CA SER A 136 -11.45 14.47 4.11
C SER A 136 -10.50 15.64 4.39
N SER A 137 -10.91 16.59 5.24
CA SER A 137 -10.07 17.73 5.62
C SER A 137 -8.71 17.30 6.19
N SER A 138 -8.68 16.22 6.98
CA SER A 138 -7.43 15.66 7.51
C SER A 138 -6.53 15.12 6.39
N THR A 139 -7.09 14.38 5.43
CA THR A 139 -6.32 13.83 4.30
C THR A 139 -5.80 14.94 3.39
N ARG A 140 -6.61 15.95 3.09
CA ARG A 140 -6.18 17.14 2.32
C ARG A 140 -5.03 17.86 3.02
N TRP A 141 -5.14 18.05 4.32
CA TRP A 141 -4.08 18.65 5.13
C TRP A 141 -2.78 17.83 5.09
N GLN A 142 -2.85 16.50 5.13
CA GLN A 142 -1.67 15.64 5.02
C GLN A 142 -0.94 15.77 3.68
N TYR A 143 -1.67 15.86 2.56
CA TYR A 143 -1.08 16.15 1.24
C TYR A 143 -0.44 17.54 1.19
N MET A 144 -1.17 18.56 1.64
CA MET A 144 -0.64 19.93 1.69
C MET A 144 0.62 20.03 2.57
N GLN A 145 0.64 19.34 3.70
CA GLN A 145 1.80 19.32 4.57
C GLN A 145 3.00 18.62 3.91
N ALA A 146 2.76 17.49 3.22
CA ALA A 146 3.81 16.80 2.47
C ALA A 146 4.37 17.67 1.33
N TRP A 147 3.53 18.42 0.63
CA TRP A 147 3.96 19.38 -0.40
C TRP A 147 4.73 20.57 0.16
N ARG A 148 4.32 21.11 1.32
CA ARG A 148 5.09 22.16 2.02
C ARG A 148 6.46 21.68 2.48
N GLU A 149 6.54 20.45 2.97
CA GLU A 149 7.81 19.82 3.36
C GLU A 149 8.71 19.60 2.13
N LEU A 150 8.16 19.19 0.98
CA LEU A 150 8.90 19.15 -0.28
C LEU A 150 9.39 20.53 -0.70
N TYR A 151 8.51 21.53 -0.69
CA TYR A 151 8.85 22.90 -1.08
C TYR A 151 9.94 23.50 -0.16
N THR A 152 9.88 23.18 1.12
CA THR A 152 10.93 23.54 2.10
C THR A 152 12.25 22.83 1.81
N PHE A 153 12.23 21.55 1.47
CA PHE A 153 13.42 20.80 1.06
C PHE A 153 14.10 21.46 -0.16
N LEU A 154 13.31 21.82 -1.18
CA LEU A 154 13.79 22.52 -2.38
C LEU A 154 14.35 23.93 -2.05
N TYR A 155 13.65 24.68 -1.19
CA TYR A 155 14.12 25.99 -0.71
C TYR A 155 15.47 25.92 0.03
N LEU A 156 15.72 24.83 0.76
CA LEU A 156 16.99 24.58 1.44
C LEU A 156 18.09 24.15 0.46
N SER A 157 17.76 23.44 -0.61
CA SER A 157 18.69 23.10 -1.70
C SER A 157 18.94 24.26 -2.69
N ARG A 158 18.53 25.49 -2.34
CA ARG A 158 18.76 26.75 -3.08
C ARG A 158 17.94 26.98 -4.35
N SER A 159 17.01 26.10 -4.71
CA SER A 159 16.11 26.30 -5.84
C SER A 159 14.72 25.73 -5.55
N THR A 160 13.68 26.55 -5.68
CA THR A 160 12.28 26.13 -5.58
C THR A 160 11.68 25.75 -6.93
N VAL A 161 12.45 25.94 -8.01
CA VAL A 161 12.04 25.65 -9.37
C VAL A 161 11.84 24.13 -9.53
N PHE A 162 10.78 23.76 -10.27
CA PHE A 162 10.45 22.38 -10.51
C PHE A 162 11.54 21.68 -11.32
N MET A 163 12.07 20.62 -10.73
CA MET A 163 13.01 19.70 -11.36
C MET A 163 12.67 18.28 -10.92
N ARG A 164 12.54 17.37 -11.88
CA ARG A 164 12.16 15.97 -11.60
C ARG A 164 13.20 15.28 -10.71
N GLU A 165 14.48 15.57 -10.96
CA GLU A 165 15.61 15.07 -10.17
C GLU A 165 15.49 15.47 -8.69
N SER A 166 15.24 16.74 -8.39
CA SER A 166 15.11 17.22 -7.00
C SER A 166 13.89 16.64 -6.28
N CYS A 167 12.79 16.44 -7.02
CA CYS A 167 11.60 15.74 -6.50
C CYS A 167 11.90 14.28 -6.15
N ASN A 168 12.68 13.58 -6.99
CA ASN A 168 13.12 12.21 -6.72
C ASN A 168 14.11 12.14 -5.53
N ALA A 169 15.05 13.10 -5.44
CA ALA A 169 15.98 13.21 -4.32
C ALA A 169 15.24 13.35 -2.97
N PHE A 170 14.13 14.11 -2.93
CA PHE A 170 13.29 14.18 -1.73
C PHE A 170 12.67 12.81 -1.38
N VAL A 171 12.21 12.04 -2.36
CA VAL A 171 11.65 10.68 -2.11
C VAL A 171 12.72 9.73 -1.59
N GLU A 172 13.95 9.84 -2.10
CA GLU A 172 15.10 9.03 -1.71
C GLU A 172 15.56 9.36 -0.28
N ASP A 173 15.76 10.64 0.05
CA ASP A 173 16.05 11.12 1.42
C ASP A 173 15.02 10.59 2.44
N ASN A 174 13.74 10.62 2.08
CA ASN A 174 12.66 10.09 2.92
C ASN A 174 12.64 8.56 3.02
N THR A 175 13.16 7.87 2.01
CA THR A 175 13.31 6.42 2.06
C THR A 175 14.46 6.04 2.97
N GLN A 176 15.61 6.72 2.87
CA GLN A 176 16.74 6.51 3.76
C GLN A 176 16.37 6.78 5.23
N LYS A 177 15.71 7.92 5.50
CA LYS A 177 15.24 8.25 6.86
C LYS A 177 14.33 7.19 7.47
N HIS A 178 13.55 6.50 6.65
CA HIS A 178 12.69 5.41 7.11
C HIS A 178 13.48 4.13 7.38
N GLU A 179 14.46 3.81 6.52
CA GLU A 179 15.37 2.68 6.70
C GLU A 179 16.21 2.84 7.97
N ASP A 180 16.61 4.07 8.30
CA ASP A 180 17.33 4.42 9.53
C ASP A 180 16.42 4.53 10.78
N GLY A 181 15.11 4.25 10.65
CA GLY A 181 14.13 4.29 11.74
C GLY A 181 13.70 5.71 12.18
N SER A 182 14.28 6.77 11.63
CA SER A 182 13.95 8.17 11.96
C SER A 182 12.60 8.66 11.39
N LEU A 183 11.98 7.90 10.47
CA LEU A 183 10.73 8.27 9.81
C LEU A 183 9.71 7.12 9.82
N ASN A 184 8.51 7.43 10.31
CA ASN A 184 7.37 6.51 10.26
C ASN A 184 6.94 6.17 8.83
N GLU A 185 6.58 4.91 8.59
CA GLU A 185 6.27 4.42 7.24
C GLU A 185 5.08 5.16 6.59
N TRP A 186 4.05 5.51 7.36
CA TRP A 186 2.92 6.26 6.83
C TRP A 186 3.33 7.64 6.31
N LYS A 187 4.30 8.30 6.97
CA LYS A 187 4.84 9.61 6.58
C LYS A 187 5.68 9.50 5.31
N ARG A 188 6.52 8.47 5.20
CA ARG A 188 7.22 8.12 3.95
C ARG A 188 6.23 7.90 2.80
N LYS A 189 5.17 7.12 3.03
CA LYS A 189 4.14 6.80 2.02
C LYS A 189 3.43 8.05 1.51
N ILE A 190 2.98 8.96 2.38
CA ILE A 190 2.26 10.18 1.95
C ILE A 190 3.18 11.16 1.22
N ARG A 191 4.42 11.35 1.69
CA ARG A 191 5.43 12.20 1.03
C ARG A 191 5.73 11.73 -0.38
N ARG A 192 6.01 10.44 -0.54
CA ARG A 192 6.21 9.81 -1.86
C ARG A 192 4.99 9.98 -2.77
N ARG A 193 3.78 9.72 -2.26
CA ARG A 193 2.54 9.89 -3.03
C ARG A 193 2.37 11.32 -3.52
N SER A 194 2.64 12.29 -2.65
CA SER A 194 2.52 13.72 -2.96
C SER A 194 3.46 14.14 -4.10
N VAL A 195 4.67 13.60 -4.14
CA VAL A 195 5.59 13.77 -5.28
C VAL A 195 5.05 13.12 -6.54
N CYS A 196 4.56 11.88 -6.48
CA CYS A 196 4.00 11.22 -7.67
C CYS A 196 2.80 11.97 -8.26
N VAL A 197 1.97 12.60 -7.42
CA VAL A 197 0.88 13.48 -7.90
C VAL A 197 1.46 14.67 -8.66
N LEU A 198 2.48 15.34 -8.11
CA LEU A 198 3.10 16.51 -8.75
C LEU A 198 3.72 16.15 -10.11
N LEU A 199 4.43 15.03 -10.19
CA LEU A 199 5.04 14.56 -11.44
C LEU A 199 3.97 14.31 -12.51
N GLU A 200 2.86 13.65 -12.16
CA GLU A 200 1.76 13.40 -13.11
C GLU A 200 1.07 14.69 -13.56
N VAL A 201 0.85 15.63 -12.65
CA VAL A 201 0.30 16.95 -12.98
C VAL A 201 1.26 17.73 -13.87
N ALA A 202 2.58 17.66 -13.63
CA ALA A 202 3.56 18.28 -14.50
C ALA A 202 3.59 17.64 -15.90
N ASP A 203 3.37 16.34 -16.02
CA ASP A 203 3.37 15.64 -17.30
C ASP A 203 2.07 15.83 -18.10
N THR A 204 0.92 15.89 -17.42
CA THR A 204 -0.40 15.80 -18.07
C THR A 204 -1.32 16.99 -17.83
N GLY A 205 -1.00 17.85 -16.86
CA GLY A 205 -1.86 18.95 -16.42
C GLY A 205 -3.05 18.54 -15.56
N CYS A 206 -3.25 17.24 -15.39
CA CYS A 206 -4.33 16.64 -14.63
C CYS A 206 -3.81 15.60 -13.64
N PHE A 207 -4.66 15.17 -12.71
CA PHE A 207 -4.35 14.03 -11.85
C PHE A 207 -5.46 13.00 -11.90
N GLN A 208 -5.11 11.75 -12.21
CA GLN A 208 -6.03 10.63 -12.09
C GLN A 208 -5.62 9.74 -10.93
N TRP A 209 -6.49 9.65 -9.92
CA TRP A 209 -6.22 8.80 -8.78
C TRP A 209 -5.98 7.35 -9.18
N LYS A 210 -4.87 6.82 -8.68
CA LYS A 210 -4.45 5.44 -8.82
C LYS A 210 -3.79 4.94 -7.54
N LEU A 211 -3.70 3.63 -7.40
CA LEU A 211 -2.95 3.05 -6.29
C LEU A 211 -1.45 3.26 -6.53
N PHE A 212 -0.82 4.10 -5.71
CA PHE A 212 0.62 4.30 -5.74
C PHE A 212 1.33 3.08 -5.12
N LEU A 213 1.54 2.06 -5.96
CA LEU A 213 2.38 0.91 -5.62
C LEU A 213 3.79 1.40 -5.27
N SER A 214 4.47 0.75 -4.32
CA SER A 214 5.89 1.02 -4.06
C SER A 214 6.68 0.93 -5.36
N LYS A 215 7.73 1.76 -5.53
CA LYS A 215 8.52 1.79 -6.77
C LYS A 215 8.96 0.34 -7.02
N LYS A 216 8.45 -0.25 -8.10
CA LYS A 216 8.94 -1.57 -8.54
C LYS A 216 10.45 -1.41 -8.68
N ILE A 217 11.22 -2.42 -8.30
CA ILE A 217 12.66 -2.44 -8.62
C ILE A 217 12.73 -2.25 -10.14
N CYS A 218 13.21 -1.08 -10.59
CA CYS A 218 13.34 -0.80 -12.01
C CYS A 218 14.56 -1.53 -12.55
N CYS A 219 14.44 -2.01 -13.78
CA CYS A 219 15.61 -2.24 -14.62
C CYS A 219 16.13 -0.85 -14.94
N SER A 220 17.26 -0.45 -14.36
CA SER A 220 17.87 0.87 -14.59
C SER A 220 18.49 0.99 -15.98
N ASP A 221 18.74 -0.15 -16.62
CA ASP A 221 19.35 -0.28 -17.93
C ASP A 221 18.31 -0.63 -19.01
N ASP A 222 18.43 0.00 -20.18
CA ASP A 222 17.50 -0.16 -21.31
C ASP A 222 17.50 -1.58 -21.88
N THR A 223 18.66 -2.26 -21.89
CA THR A 223 18.76 -3.63 -22.38
C THR A 223 18.02 -4.60 -21.44
N MET A 224 18.09 -4.35 -20.14
CA MET A 224 17.35 -5.13 -19.15
C MET A 224 15.86 -4.88 -19.17
N GLU A 225 15.43 -3.64 -19.41
CA GLU A 225 14.01 -3.33 -19.55
C GLU A 225 13.43 -3.98 -20.82
N SER A 226 14.20 -4.01 -21.92
CA SER A 226 13.84 -4.75 -23.13
C SER A 226 13.68 -6.26 -22.86
N LEU A 227 14.65 -6.88 -22.18
CA LEU A 227 14.57 -8.29 -21.77
C LEU A 227 13.34 -8.56 -20.88
N ARG A 228 13.09 -7.69 -19.90
CA ARG A 228 11.91 -7.79 -19.04
C ARG A 228 10.63 -7.77 -19.87
N GLN A 229 10.54 -6.87 -20.85
CA GLN A 229 9.37 -6.78 -21.72
C GLN A 229 9.20 -8.02 -22.61
N GLN A 230 10.29 -8.57 -23.16
CA GLN A 230 10.27 -9.85 -23.88
C GLN A 230 9.74 -10.98 -23.00
N TYR A 231 10.20 -11.05 -21.74
CA TYR A 231 9.72 -12.05 -20.79
C TYR A 231 8.22 -11.88 -20.48
N LEU A 232 7.73 -10.64 -20.31
CA LEU A 232 6.31 -10.41 -20.10
C LEU A 232 5.46 -10.84 -21.31
N THR A 233 5.92 -10.56 -22.53
CA THR A 233 5.26 -11.03 -23.75
C THR A 233 5.24 -12.56 -23.83
N PHE A 234 6.33 -13.23 -23.48
CA PHE A 234 6.36 -14.69 -23.38
C PHE A 234 5.31 -15.22 -22.39
N LEU A 235 5.16 -14.60 -21.21
CA LEU A 235 4.11 -14.99 -20.26
C LEU A 235 2.70 -14.75 -20.80
N GLN A 236 2.49 -13.71 -21.60
CA GLN A 236 1.21 -13.47 -22.29
C GLN A 236 0.91 -14.57 -23.31
N THR A 237 1.91 -15.04 -24.07
CA THR A 237 1.73 -16.17 -25.01
C THR A 237 1.37 -17.48 -24.32
N LYS A 238 1.63 -17.60 -23.01
CA LYS A 238 1.19 -18.73 -22.17
C LYS A 238 -0.24 -18.56 -21.63
N ASN A 239 -0.98 -17.55 -22.09
CA ASN A 239 -2.33 -17.23 -21.63
C ASN A 239 -2.42 -17.00 -20.11
N PHE A 240 -1.37 -16.45 -19.50
CA PHE A 240 -1.43 -16.06 -18.10
C PHE A 240 -2.24 -14.77 -17.91
N GLU A 241 -3.10 -14.78 -16.91
CA GLU A 241 -3.87 -13.62 -16.48
C GLU A 241 -2.98 -12.46 -16.02
N LYS A 242 -3.48 -11.22 -16.16
CA LYS A 242 -2.73 -9.99 -15.81
C LYS A 242 -2.20 -10.00 -14.37
N LYS A 243 -2.99 -10.51 -13.42
CA LYS A 243 -2.58 -10.64 -12.00
C LYS A 243 -1.45 -11.64 -11.82
N THR A 244 -1.48 -12.74 -12.56
CA THR A 244 -0.42 -13.74 -12.56
C THR A 244 0.84 -13.14 -13.17
N ILE A 245 0.76 -12.49 -14.34
CA ILE A 245 1.91 -11.80 -14.96
C ILE A 245 2.52 -10.77 -14.01
N ALA A 246 1.72 -10.02 -13.26
CA ALA A 246 2.22 -9.05 -12.28
C ALA A 246 3.04 -9.70 -11.14
N LEU A 247 2.66 -10.91 -10.69
CA LEU A 247 3.43 -11.68 -9.71
C LEU A 247 4.76 -12.17 -10.30
N TYR A 248 4.75 -12.60 -11.57
CA TYR A 248 5.95 -13.00 -12.30
C TYR A 248 6.91 -11.82 -12.54
N ASP A 249 6.39 -10.64 -12.92
CA ASP A 249 7.16 -9.39 -13.03
C ASP A 249 7.80 -9.02 -11.68
N TYR A 250 7.06 -9.16 -10.57
CA TYR A 250 7.60 -8.94 -9.23
C TYR A 250 8.76 -9.90 -8.91
N ALA A 251 8.60 -11.19 -9.20
CA ALA A 251 9.63 -12.19 -8.97
C ALA A 251 10.87 -11.93 -9.85
N PHE A 252 10.68 -11.58 -11.12
CA PHE A 252 11.75 -11.24 -12.06
C PHE A 252 12.56 -10.02 -11.58
N ARG A 253 11.88 -8.96 -11.14
CA ARG A 253 12.54 -7.77 -10.60
C ARG A 253 13.25 -8.06 -9.28
N SER A 254 12.69 -8.93 -8.43
CA SER A 254 13.34 -9.37 -7.20
C SER A 254 14.55 -10.26 -7.46
N PHE A 255 14.51 -11.07 -8.52
CA PHE A 255 15.63 -11.85 -9.05
C PHE A 255 16.79 -10.94 -9.43
N ILE A 256 16.55 -9.95 -10.30
CA ILE A 256 17.60 -9.02 -10.77
C ILE A 256 18.28 -8.32 -9.58
N LYS A 257 17.49 -7.75 -8.67
CA LYS A 257 18.04 -7.07 -7.48
C LYS A 257 18.80 -8.03 -6.56
N GLY A 258 18.24 -9.22 -6.29
CA GLY A 258 18.85 -10.17 -5.37
C GLY A 258 20.11 -10.84 -5.92
N ALA A 259 20.20 -11.01 -7.25
CA ALA A 259 21.40 -11.51 -7.92
C ALA A 259 22.48 -10.42 -8.14
N GLY A 260 22.15 -9.15 -7.90
CA GLY A 260 23.05 -8.02 -8.12
C GLY A 260 23.35 -7.76 -9.61
N VAL A 261 22.43 -8.12 -10.50
CA VAL A 261 22.61 -7.94 -11.95
C VAL A 261 22.04 -6.59 -12.36
N THR A 262 22.83 -5.79 -13.09
CA THR A 262 22.42 -4.45 -13.53
C THR A 262 22.04 -4.39 -15.01
N ASP A 263 22.69 -5.21 -15.84
CA ASP A 263 22.52 -5.24 -17.30
C ASP A 263 22.47 -6.69 -17.84
N VAL A 264 22.22 -6.84 -19.15
CA VAL A 264 22.17 -8.17 -19.80
C VAL A 264 23.55 -8.84 -19.86
N SER A 265 24.65 -8.08 -19.85
CA SER A 265 26.01 -8.64 -19.83
C SER A 265 26.29 -9.36 -18.50
N GLY A 266 25.83 -8.80 -17.38
CA GLY A 266 25.92 -9.42 -16.06
C GLY A 266 25.10 -10.72 -15.94
N LEU A 267 24.10 -10.95 -16.80
CA LEU A 267 23.44 -12.27 -16.89
C LEU A 267 24.34 -13.32 -17.53
N ARG A 268 25.16 -12.94 -18.53
CA ARG A 268 26.09 -13.88 -19.18
C ARG A 268 27.18 -14.35 -18.24
N GLU A 269 27.54 -13.52 -17.27
CA GLU A 269 28.55 -13.79 -16.24
C GLU A 269 27.96 -14.34 -14.94
N LEU A 270 26.65 -14.64 -14.90
CA LEU A 270 25.95 -15.05 -13.69
C LEU A 270 26.59 -16.29 -13.04
N GLN A 271 26.97 -16.18 -11.77
CA GLN A 271 27.65 -17.23 -11.02
C GLN A 271 26.75 -17.91 -9.98
N THR A 272 27.15 -19.12 -9.55
CA THR A 272 26.48 -19.87 -8.47
C THR A 272 26.40 -19.09 -7.16
N ALA A 273 27.43 -18.30 -6.83
CA ALA A 273 27.46 -17.44 -5.64
C ALA A 273 26.35 -16.37 -5.66
N GLN A 274 26.02 -15.81 -6.83
CA GLN A 274 24.93 -14.84 -6.98
C GLN A 274 23.57 -15.50 -6.81
N ILE A 275 23.40 -16.74 -7.27
CA ILE A 275 22.17 -17.52 -7.03
C ILE A 275 21.99 -17.81 -5.54
N GLN A 276 23.07 -18.13 -4.82
CA GLN A 276 23.01 -18.31 -3.36
C GLN A 276 22.66 -17.00 -2.64
N SER A 277 23.29 -15.89 -3.02
CA SER A 277 22.98 -14.55 -2.48
C SER A 277 21.51 -14.17 -2.70
N LEU A 278 20.98 -14.43 -3.90
CA LEU A 278 19.57 -14.25 -4.23
C LEU A 278 18.65 -15.04 -3.28
N LEU A 279 18.96 -16.30 -3.00
CA LEU A 279 18.13 -17.14 -2.12
C LEU A 279 18.12 -16.61 -0.68
N VAL A 280 19.25 -16.10 -0.18
CA VAL A 280 19.34 -15.42 1.12
C VAL A 280 18.50 -14.15 1.11
N PHE A 281 18.70 -13.28 0.11
CA PHE A 281 17.94 -12.04 -0.08
C PHE A 281 16.42 -12.27 -0.13
N LEU A 282 15.96 -13.28 -0.86
CA LEU A 282 14.54 -13.62 -0.93
C LEU A 282 14.05 -14.23 0.39
N SER A 283 14.87 -15.01 1.07
CA SER A 283 14.49 -15.64 2.35
C SER A 283 14.30 -14.61 3.46
N GLU A 284 15.16 -13.60 3.55
CA GLU A 284 15.04 -12.52 4.54
C GLU A 284 13.76 -11.68 4.33
N ARG A 285 13.27 -11.57 3.09
CA ARG A 285 12.13 -10.72 2.72
C ARG A 285 10.79 -11.45 2.65
N LEU A 286 10.81 -12.77 2.44
CA LEU A 286 9.61 -13.57 2.20
C LEU A 286 9.37 -14.55 3.36
N CYS A 287 8.13 -14.62 3.84
CA CYS A 287 7.70 -15.69 4.73
C CYS A 287 7.66 -17.04 3.98
N LEU A 288 7.65 -18.16 4.71
CA LEU A 288 7.68 -19.53 4.14
C LEU A 288 6.63 -19.77 3.04
N ASN A 289 5.39 -19.32 3.26
CA ASN A 289 4.31 -19.46 2.26
C ASN A 289 4.62 -18.70 0.96
N SER A 290 5.18 -17.49 1.09
CA SER A 290 5.58 -16.68 -0.06
C SER A 290 6.76 -17.31 -0.80
N ARG A 291 7.73 -17.88 -0.08
CA ARG A 291 8.85 -18.63 -0.69
C ARG A 291 8.35 -19.81 -1.52
N GLY A 292 7.36 -20.55 -1.01
CA GLY A 292 6.73 -21.65 -1.75
C GLY A 292 6.07 -21.25 -3.07
N THR A 293 5.70 -19.97 -3.24
CA THR A 293 5.16 -19.42 -4.49
C THR A 293 6.25 -18.80 -5.36
N VAL A 294 7.14 -18.01 -4.77
CA VAL A 294 8.15 -17.24 -5.50
C VAL A 294 9.28 -18.13 -6.02
N PHE A 295 9.76 -19.11 -5.26
CA PHE A 295 10.90 -19.94 -5.68
C PHE A 295 10.61 -20.76 -6.96
N PRO A 296 9.43 -21.39 -7.11
CA PRO A 296 9.05 -21.98 -8.39
C PRO A 296 9.04 -20.99 -9.57
N ILE A 297 8.64 -19.74 -9.33
CA ILE A 297 8.66 -18.70 -10.36
C ILE A 297 10.10 -18.33 -10.72
N ILE A 298 11.00 -18.18 -9.73
CA ILE A 298 12.44 -17.95 -9.95
C ILE A 298 13.04 -19.09 -10.78
N ARG A 299 12.68 -20.34 -10.49
CA ARG A 299 13.09 -21.49 -11.29
C ARG A 299 12.65 -21.36 -12.76
N GLN A 300 11.40 -20.96 -12.99
CA GLN A 300 10.89 -20.75 -14.34
C GLN A 300 11.57 -19.56 -15.05
N ILE A 301 11.90 -18.50 -14.31
CA ILE A 301 12.68 -17.36 -14.85
C ILE A 301 14.05 -17.83 -15.32
N LEU A 302 14.80 -18.57 -14.49
CA LEU A 302 16.13 -19.09 -14.86
C LEU A 302 16.05 -20.01 -16.08
N SER A 303 15.08 -20.92 -16.11
CA SER A 303 14.86 -21.81 -17.27
C SER A 303 14.53 -21.03 -18.55
N TYR A 304 13.71 -19.96 -18.45
CA TYR A 304 13.44 -19.07 -19.58
C TYR A 304 14.71 -18.35 -20.05
N LEU A 305 15.49 -17.77 -19.13
CA LEU A 305 16.71 -17.04 -19.46
C LEU A 305 17.74 -17.95 -20.14
N TYR A 306 17.85 -19.20 -19.71
CA TYR A 306 18.72 -20.20 -20.34
C TYR A 306 18.24 -20.56 -21.75
N THR A 307 16.95 -20.90 -21.88
CA THR A 307 16.35 -21.30 -23.17
C THR A 307 16.42 -20.16 -24.20
N ALA A 308 16.28 -18.91 -23.75
CA ALA A 308 16.38 -17.73 -24.60
C ALA A 308 17.83 -17.24 -24.82
N GLY A 309 18.85 -17.94 -24.27
CA GLY A 309 20.26 -17.66 -24.51
C GLY A 309 20.85 -16.47 -23.75
N PHE A 310 20.17 -15.97 -22.71
CA PHE A 310 20.67 -14.86 -21.88
C PHE A 310 21.67 -15.29 -20.81
N ILE A 311 21.61 -16.56 -20.38
CA ILE A 311 22.57 -17.18 -19.46
C ILE A 311 23.17 -18.44 -20.10
N PRO A 312 24.47 -18.73 -19.91
CA PRO A 312 25.14 -19.87 -20.54
C PRO A 312 24.83 -21.22 -19.85
N THR A 313 24.44 -21.18 -18.57
CA THR A 313 24.20 -22.36 -17.74
C THR A 313 22.82 -22.26 -17.10
N ASP A 314 22.06 -23.36 -17.08
CA ASP A 314 20.77 -23.39 -16.39
C ASP A 314 20.95 -23.57 -14.87
N PHE A 315 20.70 -22.50 -14.11
CA PHE A 315 20.72 -22.52 -12.65
C PHE A 315 19.38 -22.95 -12.02
N SER A 316 18.37 -23.31 -12.81
CA SER A 316 17.04 -23.67 -12.31
C SER A 316 17.08 -24.80 -11.26
N GLY A 317 18.00 -25.76 -11.43
CA GLY A 317 18.22 -26.88 -10.51
C GLY A 317 18.74 -26.49 -9.12
N MET A 318 19.36 -25.31 -8.97
CA MET A 318 19.82 -24.81 -7.67
C MET A 318 18.67 -24.28 -6.79
N ILE A 319 17.51 -24.00 -7.38
CA ILE A 319 16.36 -23.45 -6.67
C ILE A 319 15.56 -24.60 -6.06
N LEU A 320 15.83 -24.91 -4.79
CA LEU A 320 15.06 -25.88 -4.02
C LEU A 320 13.82 -25.20 -3.43
N THR A 321 12.62 -25.69 -3.75
CA THR A 321 11.41 -25.23 -3.07
C THR A 321 11.50 -25.69 -1.61
N PRO A 322 11.29 -24.82 -0.61
CA PRO A 322 11.34 -25.24 0.79
C PRO A 322 10.40 -26.42 1.01
N ALA A 323 10.91 -27.48 1.64
CA ALA A 323 10.08 -28.59 2.05
C ALA A 323 9.07 -28.06 3.07
N TYR A 324 7.82 -27.93 2.64
CA TYR A 324 6.72 -27.63 3.54
C TYR A 324 5.84 -28.86 3.61
N LYS A 325 5.46 -29.26 4.83
CA LYS A 325 4.46 -30.29 5.02
C LYS A 325 3.18 -29.78 4.35
N LYS A 326 2.75 -30.43 3.26
CA LYS A 326 1.45 -30.15 2.65
C LYS A 326 0.39 -30.62 3.64
N THR A 327 0.03 -29.77 4.59
CA THR A 327 -1.16 -29.97 5.40
C THR A 327 -2.35 -29.75 4.47
N HIS A 328 -2.89 -30.85 3.95
CA HIS A 328 -4.05 -30.81 3.06
C HIS A 328 -5.32 -30.27 3.76
N LEU A 329 -5.31 -30.29 5.10
CA LEU A 329 -6.37 -29.76 5.94
C LEU A 329 -6.47 -28.24 5.79
N ARG A 330 -7.64 -27.81 5.36
CA ARG A 330 -7.98 -26.38 5.22
C ARG A 330 -8.50 -25.85 6.57
N PRO A 331 -8.37 -24.53 6.81
CA PRO A 331 -8.81 -23.90 8.04
C PRO A 331 -10.31 -23.68 7.98
N TYR A 332 -10.98 -23.95 9.10
CA TYR A 332 -12.40 -23.63 9.29
C TYR A 332 -12.60 -23.14 10.71
N ILE A 333 -13.77 -22.55 10.99
CA ILE A 333 -14.17 -22.12 12.34
C ILE A 333 -15.24 -23.06 12.89
N THR A 334 -15.23 -23.26 14.20
CA THR A 334 -16.24 -24.09 14.87
C THR A 334 -17.61 -23.39 14.90
N ALA A 335 -18.68 -24.14 15.17
CA ALA A 335 -20.02 -23.54 15.35
C ALA A 335 -20.07 -22.55 16.53
N SER A 336 -19.21 -22.74 17.55
CA SER A 336 -19.07 -21.80 18.67
C SER A 336 -18.42 -20.49 18.22
N ASP A 337 -17.30 -20.58 17.48
CA ASP A 337 -16.58 -19.41 16.99
C ASP A 337 -17.37 -18.66 15.92
N GLU A 338 -18.18 -19.35 15.13
CA GLU A 338 -19.11 -18.69 14.22
C GLU A 338 -20.16 -17.87 14.98
N LYS A 339 -20.71 -18.37 16.11
CA LYS A 339 -21.61 -17.57 16.97
C LYS A 339 -20.88 -16.34 17.53
N LYS A 340 -19.62 -16.48 17.95
CA LYS A 340 -18.79 -15.33 18.37
C LYS A 340 -18.61 -14.34 17.21
N LEU A 341 -18.36 -14.83 16.01
CA LEU A 341 -18.22 -14.01 14.81
C LEU A 341 -19.49 -13.22 14.51
N PHE A 342 -20.66 -13.85 14.58
CA PHE A 342 -21.95 -13.17 14.45
C PHE A 342 -22.16 -12.09 15.51
N ARG A 343 -21.80 -12.35 16.78
CA ARG A 343 -21.84 -11.32 17.83
C ARG A 343 -20.89 -10.15 17.55
N ALA A 344 -19.65 -10.43 17.15
CA ALA A 344 -18.68 -9.39 16.80
C ALA A 344 -19.11 -8.58 15.57
N MET A 345 -19.85 -9.21 14.65
CA MET A 345 -20.44 -8.51 13.51
C MET A 345 -21.46 -7.48 13.95
N GLU A 346 -22.22 -7.68 15.02
CA GLU A 346 -23.28 -6.73 15.41
C GLU A 346 -22.76 -5.31 15.69
N GLU A 347 -21.55 -5.22 16.23
CA GLU A 347 -20.84 -3.97 16.50
C GLU A 347 -19.93 -3.52 15.35
N ALA A 348 -20.03 -4.17 14.19
CA ALA A 348 -19.23 -3.86 13.00
C ALA A 348 -19.97 -2.90 12.06
N PRO A 349 -19.22 -2.15 11.22
CA PRO A 349 -19.80 -1.37 10.12
C PRO A 349 -20.77 -2.20 9.25
N LEU A 350 -21.86 -1.60 8.76
CA LEU A 350 -22.88 -2.29 7.96
C LEU A 350 -22.28 -2.96 6.72
N ARG A 351 -21.32 -2.29 6.08
CA ARG A 351 -20.52 -2.82 4.98
C ARG A 351 -19.82 -4.12 5.37
N THR A 352 -19.19 -4.15 6.53
CA THR A 352 -18.50 -5.33 7.05
C THR A 352 -19.50 -6.47 7.30
N LYS A 353 -20.65 -6.17 7.93
CA LYS A 353 -21.73 -7.15 8.15
C LYS A 353 -22.15 -7.80 6.82
N ALA A 354 -22.52 -6.99 5.83
CA ALA A 354 -22.97 -7.45 4.52
C ALA A 354 -21.93 -8.30 3.79
N MET A 355 -20.68 -7.82 3.71
CA MET A 355 -19.59 -8.55 3.06
C MET A 355 -19.30 -9.88 3.77
N MET A 356 -19.33 -9.92 5.10
CA MET A 356 -19.06 -11.16 5.86
C MET A 356 -20.19 -12.17 5.72
N ARG A 357 -21.46 -11.73 5.66
CA ARG A 357 -22.59 -12.61 5.39
C ARG A 357 -22.48 -13.27 4.01
N LEU A 358 -22.08 -12.53 2.98
CA LEU A 358 -21.80 -13.11 1.65
C LEU A 358 -20.72 -14.22 1.72
N GLY A 359 -19.66 -14.00 2.48
CA GLY A 359 -18.60 -15.00 2.67
C GLY A 359 -19.03 -16.22 3.49
N LEU A 360 -19.76 -16.01 4.60
CA LEU A 360 -20.16 -17.07 5.54
C LEU A 360 -21.35 -17.90 5.05
N ARG A 361 -22.34 -17.25 4.43
CA ARG A 361 -23.60 -17.87 4.04
C ARG A 361 -23.57 -18.45 2.63
N LEU A 362 -22.85 -17.79 1.72
CA LEU A 362 -22.77 -18.18 0.30
C LEU A 362 -21.38 -18.64 -0.14
N GLY A 363 -20.36 -18.54 0.72
CA GLY A 363 -19.03 -19.05 0.42
C GLY A 363 -18.31 -18.30 -0.71
N LEU A 364 -18.72 -17.08 -1.05
CA LEU A 364 -18.13 -16.30 -2.14
C LEU A 364 -16.65 -15.99 -1.91
N ARG A 365 -15.87 -15.90 -2.99
CA ARG A 365 -14.45 -15.55 -2.90
C ARG A 365 -14.31 -14.06 -2.61
N ASP A 366 -13.17 -13.71 -1.99
CA ASP A 366 -12.83 -12.34 -1.64
C ASP A 366 -13.06 -11.35 -2.80
N ILE A 367 -12.48 -11.65 -3.97
CA ILE A 367 -12.58 -10.78 -5.13
C ILE A 367 -13.99 -10.70 -5.71
N ASP A 368 -14.76 -11.80 -5.67
CA ASP A 368 -16.13 -11.86 -6.19
C ASP A 368 -17.05 -10.97 -5.33
N ILE A 369 -16.89 -11.00 -4.00
CA ILE A 369 -17.57 -10.08 -3.08
C ILE A 369 -17.16 -8.64 -3.37
N CYS A 370 -15.87 -8.36 -3.51
CA CYS A 370 -15.37 -7.01 -3.78
C CYS A 370 -15.83 -6.45 -5.13
N CYS A 371 -16.10 -7.31 -6.12
CA CYS A 371 -16.51 -6.94 -7.48
C CYS A 371 -18.01 -7.07 -7.72
N LEU A 372 -18.80 -7.44 -6.71
CA LEU A 372 -20.25 -7.55 -6.81
C LEU A 372 -20.88 -6.23 -7.26
N ARG A 373 -21.66 -6.28 -8.34
CA ARG A 373 -22.37 -5.14 -8.93
C ARG A 373 -23.85 -5.16 -8.60
N PHE A 374 -24.49 -3.99 -8.61
CA PHE A 374 -25.94 -3.91 -8.42
C PHE A 374 -26.72 -4.70 -9.47
N SER A 375 -26.24 -4.73 -10.72
CA SER A 375 -26.85 -5.48 -11.82
C SER A 375 -26.78 -6.99 -11.68
N GLN A 376 -26.00 -7.50 -10.71
CA GLN A 376 -25.84 -8.93 -10.43
C GLN A 376 -26.76 -9.41 -9.30
N ILE A 377 -27.53 -8.51 -8.69
CA ILE A 377 -28.51 -8.84 -7.66
C ILE A 377 -29.90 -8.68 -8.26
N ASP A 378 -30.58 -9.79 -8.46
CA ASP A 378 -31.98 -9.82 -8.84
C ASP A 378 -32.85 -9.89 -7.59
N TRP A 379 -33.27 -8.71 -7.13
CA TRP A 379 -34.15 -8.56 -5.97
C TRP A 379 -35.57 -9.09 -6.20
N LYS A 380 -36.00 -9.29 -7.45
CA LYS A 380 -37.36 -9.78 -7.73
C LYS A 380 -37.45 -11.29 -7.62
N ASN A 381 -36.38 -11.97 -8.01
CA ASN A 381 -36.30 -13.43 -8.02
C ASN A 381 -35.46 -13.99 -6.86
N ASP A 382 -35.05 -13.14 -5.91
CA ASP A 382 -34.17 -13.48 -4.78
C ASP A 382 -32.91 -14.24 -5.24
N GLN A 383 -32.18 -13.68 -6.21
CA GLN A 383 -31.00 -14.31 -6.80
C GLN A 383 -29.80 -13.36 -6.90
N ILE A 384 -28.61 -13.95 -6.76
CA ILE A 384 -27.33 -13.34 -7.12
C ILE A 384 -26.74 -14.12 -8.29
N ILE A 385 -26.48 -13.43 -9.39
CA ILE A 385 -25.94 -14.00 -10.63
C ILE A 385 -24.62 -13.31 -10.93
N LEU A 386 -23.50 -14.04 -10.78
CA LEU A 386 -22.18 -13.47 -11.02
C LEU A 386 -21.26 -14.42 -11.78
N GLU A 387 -20.40 -13.84 -12.61
CA GLU A 387 -19.26 -14.50 -13.22
C GLU A 387 -18.08 -14.41 -12.24
N GLN A 388 -17.54 -15.56 -11.85
CA GLN A 388 -16.45 -15.64 -10.89
C GLN A 388 -15.14 -15.10 -11.50
N GLU A 389 -14.52 -14.11 -10.87
CA GLU A 389 -13.35 -13.39 -11.38
C GLU A 389 -12.13 -14.27 -11.63
N LYS A 390 -11.99 -15.37 -10.87
CA LYS A 390 -10.84 -16.28 -10.99
C LYS A 390 -11.00 -17.30 -12.12
N THR A 391 -12.22 -17.72 -12.40
CA THR A 391 -12.50 -18.91 -13.22
C THR A 391 -13.34 -18.61 -14.46
N GLY A 392 -13.98 -17.45 -14.56
CA GLY A 392 -14.93 -17.11 -15.63
C GLY A 392 -16.25 -17.89 -15.54
N VAL A 393 -16.48 -18.62 -14.45
CA VAL A 393 -17.68 -19.46 -14.28
C VAL A 393 -18.83 -18.61 -13.80
N THR A 394 -19.96 -18.67 -14.50
CA THR A 394 -21.21 -18.07 -14.03
C THR A 394 -21.82 -18.95 -12.96
N ILE A 395 -22.14 -18.37 -11.81
CA ILE A 395 -22.83 -19.03 -10.70
C ILE A 395 -24.16 -18.33 -10.42
N TYR A 396 -25.13 -19.13 -9.99
CA TYR A 396 -26.46 -18.69 -9.54
C TYR A 396 -26.59 -19.06 -8.08
N LEU A 397 -26.79 -18.04 -7.24
CA LEU A 397 -26.90 -18.22 -5.79
C LEU A 397 -28.21 -17.62 -5.29
N PRO A 398 -28.86 -18.22 -4.29
CA PRO A 398 -30.01 -17.60 -3.66
C PRO A 398 -29.58 -16.35 -2.89
N LEU A 399 -30.36 -15.27 -3.03
CA LEU A 399 -30.27 -14.10 -2.16
C LEU A 399 -31.02 -14.42 -0.86
N LEU A 400 -30.30 -14.99 0.10
CA LEU A 400 -30.89 -15.25 1.42
C LEU A 400 -31.35 -13.95 2.07
N GLU A 401 -32.51 -13.97 2.74
CA GLU A 401 -33.11 -12.80 3.41
C GLU A 401 -32.09 -12.06 4.29
N ASP A 402 -31.33 -12.81 5.09
CA ASP A 402 -30.35 -12.28 6.02
C ASP A 402 -29.15 -11.59 5.32
N VAL A 403 -28.83 -12.03 4.10
CA VAL A 403 -27.79 -11.45 3.24
C VAL A 403 -28.34 -10.20 2.53
N GLY A 404 -29.53 -10.30 1.93
CA GLY A 404 -30.19 -9.22 1.21
C GLY A 404 -30.45 -8.00 2.11
N ASN A 405 -30.99 -8.22 3.31
CA ASN A 405 -31.24 -7.18 4.29
C ASN A 405 -29.95 -6.47 4.70
N ALA A 406 -28.86 -7.21 4.97
CA ALA A 406 -27.59 -6.59 5.33
C ALA A 406 -26.98 -5.76 4.18
N ILE A 407 -27.12 -6.22 2.94
CA ILE A 407 -26.71 -5.45 1.75
C ILE A 407 -27.52 -4.16 1.65
N MET A 408 -28.85 -4.25 1.81
CA MET A 408 -29.74 -3.09 1.73
C MET A 408 -29.45 -2.08 2.85
N ASP A 409 -29.27 -2.54 4.09
CA ASP A 409 -28.89 -1.68 5.23
C ASP A 409 -27.63 -0.89 4.95
N TYR A 410 -26.60 -1.54 4.40
CA TYR A 410 -25.39 -0.85 3.99
C TYR A 410 -25.66 0.19 2.91
N ILE A 411 -26.41 -0.16 1.86
CA ILE A 411 -26.74 0.73 0.73
C ILE A 411 -27.47 1.98 1.21
N LEU A 412 -28.45 1.83 2.10
CA LEU A 412 -29.31 2.92 2.55
C LEU A 412 -28.66 3.77 3.64
N ASN A 413 -27.92 3.16 4.57
CA ASN A 413 -27.56 3.81 5.83
C ASN A 413 -26.06 4.12 5.99
N GLU A 414 -25.15 3.48 5.24
CA GLU A 414 -23.70 3.72 5.37
C GLU A 414 -22.98 4.03 4.05
N ARG A 415 -23.51 3.59 2.90
CA ARG A 415 -22.84 3.76 1.61
C ARG A 415 -22.71 5.26 1.25
N PRO A 416 -21.49 5.77 0.98
CA PRO A 416 -21.29 7.18 0.65
C PRO A 416 -22.10 7.63 -0.56
N THR A 417 -22.75 8.79 -0.45
CA THR A 417 -23.61 9.34 -1.53
C THR A 417 -22.81 9.72 -2.76
N GLU A 418 -21.56 10.14 -2.58
CA GLU A 418 -20.60 10.47 -3.64
C GLU A 418 -20.24 9.23 -4.49
N ALA A 419 -20.45 8.02 -3.96
CA ALA A 419 -20.25 6.77 -4.67
C ALA A 419 -21.48 6.33 -5.50
N LYS A 420 -22.54 7.15 -5.62
CA LYS A 420 -23.79 6.79 -6.32
C LYS A 420 -23.57 6.34 -7.77
N LYS A 421 -22.59 6.91 -8.47
CA LYS A 421 -22.23 6.53 -9.86
C LYS A 421 -21.41 5.24 -9.97
N ASN A 422 -20.94 4.70 -8.85
CA ASN A 422 -20.10 3.51 -8.84
C ASN A 422 -20.99 2.25 -8.99
N PRO A 423 -20.78 1.38 -10.01
CA PRO A 423 -21.62 0.21 -10.25
C PRO A 423 -21.43 -0.91 -9.22
N TYR A 424 -20.36 -0.85 -8.44
CA TYR A 424 -20.05 -1.84 -7.40
C TYR A 424 -20.87 -1.56 -6.13
N VAL A 425 -21.37 -2.63 -5.52
CA VAL A 425 -22.12 -2.58 -4.26
C VAL A 425 -21.21 -2.02 -3.18
N PHE A 426 -20.07 -2.68 -2.94
CA PHE A 426 -19.14 -2.32 -1.88
C PHE A 426 -18.05 -1.36 -2.35
N VAL A 427 -17.94 -0.22 -1.66
CA VAL A 427 -16.92 0.79 -1.93
C VAL A 427 -16.06 1.07 -0.70
N ARG A 428 -14.88 1.66 -0.90
CA ARG A 428 -14.00 2.12 0.18
C ARG A 428 -14.73 3.11 1.09
N ARG A 429 -14.47 3.06 2.39
CA ARG A 429 -15.00 4.03 3.37
C ARG A 429 -14.38 5.42 3.21
N GLN A 430 -13.15 5.48 2.70
CA GLN A 430 -12.41 6.71 2.47
C GLN A 430 -12.37 7.03 0.98
N ALA A 431 -12.46 8.33 0.68
CA ALA A 431 -12.20 8.86 -0.63
C ALA A 431 -10.84 8.41 -1.22
N PRO A 432 -10.74 8.23 -2.54
CA PRO A 432 -11.88 8.13 -3.45
C PRO A 432 -12.65 6.83 -3.22
N TYR A 433 -13.98 6.93 -3.28
CA TYR A 433 -14.95 5.85 -3.02
C TYR A 433 -15.02 4.83 -4.17
N LYS A 434 -13.89 4.20 -4.45
CA LYS A 434 -13.72 3.14 -5.46
C LYS A 434 -14.06 1.77 -4.89
N LYS A 435 -14.11 0.75 -5.76
CA LYS A 435 -14.27 -0.65 -5.35
C LYS A 435 -13.18 -1.07 -4.36
N LEU A 436 -13.48 -2.07 -3.53
CA LEU A 436 -12.44 -2.72 -2.73
C LEU A 436 -11.59 -3.63 -3.62
N GLU A 437 -10.30 -3.74 -3.32
CA GLU A 437 -9.41 -4.71 -3.98
C GLU A 437 -9.33 -6.02 -3.20
N SER A 438 -9.59 -5.96 -1.89
CA SER A 438 -9.63 -7.13 -1.01
C SER A 438 -10.40 -6.79 0.27
N MET A 439 -11.08 -7.80 0.79
CA MET A 439 -11.75 -7.87 2.07
C MET A 439 -10.88 -8.52 3.16
N TYR A 440 -9.68 -8.99 2.84
CA TYR A 440 -8.82 -9.69 3.81
C TYR A 440 -8.67 -8.92 5.14
N MET A 441 -8.41 -7.61 5.07
CA MET A 441 -8.31 -6.77 6.28
C MET A 441 -9.62 -6.59 7.04
N VAL A 442 -10.76 -6.65 6.35
CA VAL A 442 -12.10 -6.60 6.97
C VAL A 442 -12.33 -7.89 7.76
N CYS A 443 -12.07 -9.04 7.14
CA CYS A 443 -12.21 -10.36 7.75
C CYS A 443 -11.21 -10.54 8.91
N SER A 444 -9.93 -10.23 8.69
CA SER A 444 -8.88 -10.44 9.68
C SER A 444 -9.12 -9.65 10.97
N LYS A 445 -9.52 -8.38 10.87
CA LYS A 445 -9.83 -7.55 12.06
C LYS A 445 -11.04 -8.07 12.82
N LEU A 446 -12.02 -8.61 12.11
CA LEU A 446 -13.21 -9.16 12.73
C LEU A 446 -12.90 -10.48 13.44
N PHE A 447 -12.08 -11.34 12.83
CA PHE A 447 -11.58 -12.58 13.45
C PHE A 447 -10.78 -12.28 14.72
N GLU A 448 -9.90 -11.28 14.66
CA GLU A 448 -9.13 -10.80 15.82
C GLU A 448 -10.06 -10.29 16.92
N ARG A 449 -11.02 -9.41 16.60
CA ARG A 449 -12.00 -8.89 17.57
C ARG A 449 -12.88 -9.99 18.20
N ALA A 450 -13.18 -11.03 17.43
CA ALA A 450 -13.96 -12.18 17.88
C ALA A 450 -13.11 -13.25 18.58
N GLU A 451 -11.80 -13.04 18.71
CA GLU A 451 -10.83 -13.95 19.32
C GLU A 451 -10.91 -15.37 18.71
N ILE A 452 -11.04 -15.43 17.38
CA ILE A 452 -11.22 -16.70 16.67
C ILE A 452 -9.86 -17.33 16.37
N GLN A 453 -9.71 -18.57 16.81
CA GLN A 453 -8.64 -19.46 16.39
C GLN A 453 -9.19 -20.48 15.40
N THR A 454 -8.61 -20.54 14.21
CA THR A 454 -9.04 -21.49 13.18
C THR A 454 -8.54 -22.88 13.45
N VAL A 455 -9.36 -23.88 13.15
CA VAL A 455 -8.97 -25.29 13.22
C VAL A 455 -7.95 -25.59 12.12
N ASN A 456 -7.10 -26.61 12.33
CA ASN A 456 -6.07 -27.14 11.42
C ASN A 456 -4.86 -26.24 11.13
N ARG A 457 -5.05 -24.93 10.94
CA ARG A 457 -3.98 -23.98 10.63
C ARG A 457 -4.42 -22.56 10.89
N ASP A 458 -3.48 -21.68 11.21
CA ASP A 458 -3.75 -20.26 11.41
C ASP A 458 -4.09 -19.57 10.07
N SER A 459 -5.27 -18.97 10.02
CA SER A 459 -5.73 -18.19 8.87
C SER A 459 -6.90 -17.30 9.27
N CYS A 460 -6.92 -16.07 8.76
CA CYS A 460 -7.94 -15.07 9.11
C CYS A 460 -8.63 -14.44 7.88
N GLY A 461 -8.40 -14.99 6.68
CA GLY A 461 -8.96 -14.47 5.44
C GLY A 461 -10.35 -15.02 5.08
N VAL A 462 -11.02 -14.37 4.13
CA VAL A 462 -12.37 -14.73 3.65
C VAL A 462 -12.49 -16.20 3.23
N HIS A 463 -11.40 -16.80 2.72
CA HIS A 463 -11.39 -18.22 2.36
C HIS A 463 -11.75 -19.14 3.53
N VAL A 464 -11.46 -18.76 4.78
CA VAL A 464 -11.89 -19.53 5.96
C VAL A 464 -13.42 -19.64 6.02
N CYS A 465 -14.14 -18.58 5.67
CA CYS A 465 -15.61 -18.59 5.65
C CYS A 465 -16.13 -19.62 4.64
N ARG A 466 -15.54 -19.64 3.44
CA ARG A 466 -15.85 -20.63 2.39
C ARG A 466 -15.55 -22.07 2.83
N TYR A 467 -14.40 -22.31 3.44
CA TYR A 467 -14.03 -23.62 3.97
C TYR A 467 -14.97 -24.05 5.10
N THR A 468 -15.42 -23.11 5.93
CA THR A 468 -16.37 -23.36 7.02
C THR A 468 -17.74 -23.73 6.47
N LEU A 469 -18.25 -23.02 5.46
CA LEU A 469 -19.49 -23.40 4.77
C LEU A 469 -19.37 -24.79 4.16
N THR A 470 -18.25 -25.08 3.50
CA THR A 470 -18.01 -26.39 2.89
C THR A 470 -18.03 -27.49 3.95
N HIS A 471 -17.25 -27.33 5.03
CA HIS A 471 -17.24 -28.26 6.17
C HIS A 471 -18.64 -28.50 6.74
N LYS A 472 -19.47 -27.46 6.88
CA LYS A 472 -20.86 -27.61 7.32
C LYS A 472 -21.73 -28.40 6.36
N LEU A 473 -21.62 -28.16 5.05
CA LEU A 473 -22.39 -28.90 4.05
C LEU A 473 -22.01 -30.39 4.06
N LEU A 474 -20.71 -30.67 4.18
CA LEU A 474 -20.19 -32.04 4.32
C LEU A 474 -20.71 -32.72 5.60
N LEU A 475 -20.68 -32.04 6.76
CA LEU A 475 -21.25 -32.56 8.01
C LEU A 475 -22.75 -32.85 7.92
N ASN A 476 -23.48 -32.09 7.10
CA ASN A 476 -24.91 -32.32 6.84
C ASN A 476 -25.16 -33.36 5.74
N LYS A 477 -24.12 -34.09 5.29
CA LYS A 477 -24.19 -35.14 4.27
C LYS A 477 -24.77 -34.65 2.94
N ILE A 478 -24.56 -33.38 2.61
CA ILE A 478 -24.96 -32.83 1.31
C ILE A 478 -24.09 -33.48 0.22
N PRO A 479 -24.67 -33.98 -0.89
CA PRO A 479 -23.89 -34.60 -1.95
C PRO A 479 -22.77 -33.70 -2.48
N HIS A 480 -21.59 -34.27 -2.67
CA HIS A 480 -20.39 -33.53 -3.08
C HIS A 480 -20.58 -32.72 -4.36
N GLN A 481 -21.36 -33.22 -5.32
CA GLN A 481 -21.69 -32.50 -6.55
C GLN A 481 -22.40 -31.18 -6.26
N VAL A 482 -23.38 -31.18 -5.35
CA VAL A 482 -24.13 -29.96 -4.96
C VAL A 482 -23.20 -28.94 -4.31
N ILE A 483 -22.28 -29.40 -3.46
CA ILE A 483 -21.26 -28.54 -2.84
C ILE A 483 -20.36 -27.92 -3.91
N THR A 484 -19.91 -28.72 -4.87
CA THR A 484 -19.05 -28.30 -5.98
C THR A 484 -19.73 -27.25 -6.85
N ASP A 485 -21.01 -27.45 -7.17
CA ASP A 485 -21.84 -26.54 -7.97
C ASP A 485 -22.05 -25.20 -7.25
N VAL A 486 -22.42 -25.22 -5.96
CA VAL A 486 -22.56 -24.01 -5.13
C VAL A 486 -21.25 -23.21 -5.06
N LEU A 487 -20.12 -23.92 -5.03
CA LEU A 487 -18.80 -23.30 -4.99
C LEU A 487 -18.31 -22.86 -6.39
N GLY A 488 -18.89 -23.35 -7.48
CA GLY A 488 -18.47 -23.07 -8.86
C GLY A 488 -17.08 -23.62 -9.17
N HIS A 489 -16.76 -24.84 -8.72
CA HIS A 489 -15.52 -25.50 -9.14
C HIS A 489 -15.73 -26.24 -10.45
N VAL A 490 -14.82 -26.03 -11.40
CA VAL A 490 -14.84 -26.70 -12.73
C VAL A 490 -14.01 -27.99 -12.71
N SER A 491 -13.01 -28.07 -11.84
CA SER A 491 -12.08 -29.19 -11.78
C SER A 491 -12.25 -29.96 -10.48
N LYS A 492 -12.41 -31.28 -10.59
CA LYS A 492 -12.45 -32.23 -9.45
C LYS A 492 -11.22 -32.13 -8.55
N GLU A 493 -10.07 -31.70 -9.09
CA GLU A 493 -8.85 -31.46 -8.31
C GLU A 493 -9.00 -30.30 -7.32
N SER A 494 -9.88 -29.34 -7.62
CA SER A 494 -10.19 -28.20 -6.74
C SER A 494 -10.98 -28.64 -5.52
N ASP A 495 -11.62 -29.80 -5.58
CA ASP A 495 -12.44 -30.35 -4.51
C ASP A 495 -11.68 -31.27 -3.55
N LYS A 496 -10.55 -31.83 -3.99
CA LYS A 496 -9.69 -32.69 -3.17
C LYS A 496 -9.34 -32.12 -1.78
N PRO A 497 -9.12 -30.80 -1.60
CA PRO A 497 -8.87 -30.28 -0.26
C PRO A 497 -10.06 -30.38 0.70
N TYR A 498 -11.29 -30.53 0.21
CA TYR A 498 -12.49 -30.68 1.05
C TYR A 498 -12.73 -32.13 1.48
N LEU A 499 -12.30 -33.11 0.69
CA LEU A 499 -12.40 -34.53 1.07
C LEU A 499 -11.71 -34.78 2.43
N SER A 500 -10.56 -34.14 2.64
CA SER A 500 -9.83 -34.23 3.91
C SER A 500 -10.55 -33.63 5.13
N MET A 501 -11.68 -32.95 4.93
CA MET A 501 -12.52 -32.42 6.01
C MET A 501 -13.56 -33.42 6.52
N GLU A 502 -13.90 -34.46 5.76
CA GLU A 502 -14.88 -35.48 6.15
C GLU A 502 -14.23 -36.60 6.96
N GLU A 503 -13.64 -36.25 8.10
CA GLU A 503 -12.90 -37.21 8.93
C GLU A 503 -13.76 -38.45 9.28
N GLN A 504 -15.04 -38.25 9.56
CA GLN A 504 -15.94 -39.34 9.94
C GLN A 504 -16.22 -40.31 8.79
N MET A 505 -16.46 -39.82 7.57
CA MET A 505 -16.62 -40.70 6.40
C MET A 505 -15.29 -41.35 6.00
N LEU A 506 -14.19 -40.60 6.07
CA LEU A 506 -12.85 -41.14 5.80
C LEU A 506 -12.45 -42.26 6.77
N LYS A 507 -12.99 -42.28 8.00
CA LYS A 507 -12.80 -43.38 8.97
C LYS A 507 -13.56 -44.65 8.59
N GLU A 508 -14.59 -44.57 7.73
CA GLU A 508 -15.35 -45.71 7.23
C GLU A 508 -14.72 -46.33 5.97
N CYS A 509 -13.89 -45.58 5.25
CA CYS A 509 -13.23 -46.03 4.02
C CYS A 509 -12.05 -47.02 4.16
N PRO A 510 -11.27 -47.08 5.26
CA PRO A 510 -10.15 -48.01 5.33
C PRO A 510 -10.70 -49.42 5.45
N LEU A 511 -10.21 -50.30 4.58
CA LEU A 511 -10.39 -51.73 4.74
C LEU A 511 -9.79 -52.16 6.07
N ASP A 512 -10.42 -53.12 6.73
CA ASP A 512 -9.86 -53.68 7.95
C ASP A 512 -8.52 -54.38 7.66
N PHE A 513 -7.75 -54.66 8.71
CA PHE A 513 -6.47 -55.35 8.57
C PHE A 513 -6.63 -56.81 8.12
N SER A 514 -7.85 -57.33 7.97
CA SER A 514 -8.07 -58.74 7.59
C SER A 514 -7.62 -59.04 6.16
N LEU A 515 -7.57 -58.01 5.31
CA LEU A 515 -7.16 -58.10 3.90
C LEU A 515 -5.65 -57.93 3.70
N ILE A 516 -4.89 -57.57 4.75
CA ILE A 516 -3.43 -57.41 4.66
C ILE A 516 -2.77 -58.79 4.79
N GLY A 517 -2.10 -59.22 3.72
CA GLY A 517 -1.37 -60.51 3.66
C GLY A 517 -2.16 -61.67 3.04
N GLN A 518 -3.41 -61.47 2.63
CA GLN A 518 -4.15 -62.46 1.84
C GLN A 518 -3.70 -62.39 0.37
N LYS A 519 -3.18 -63.51 -0.16
CA LYS A 519 -2.89 -63.65 -1.59
C LYS A 519 -4.23 -63.81 -2.34
N TYR A 520 -4.63 -62.79 -3.09
CA TYR A 520 -5.84 -62.80 -3.92
C TYR A 520 -5.61 -63.18 -5.39
N TRP A 521 -4.47 -63.83 -5.69
CA TRP A 521 -4.20 -64.37 -7.02
C TRP A 521 -4.17 -65.89 -6.94
N GLU A 522 -5.30 -66.53 -7.28
CA GLU A 522 -5.28 -67.87 -7.85
C GLU A 522 -5.11 -67.68 -9.37
N GLU A 523 -3.96 -68.07 -9.91
CA GLU A 523 -3.86 -68.35 -11.34
C GLU A 523 -4.86 -69.46 -11.65
N GLY A 524 -5.81 -69.16 -12.54
CA GLY A 524 -6.82 -70.11 -12.95
C GLY A 524 -6.20 -71.24 -13.75
N ASP A 525 -6.23 -72.44 -13.19
CA ASP A 525 -6.25 -73.71 -13.92
C ASP A 525 -7.45 -74.51 -13.40
N GLY A 526 -8.61 -74.30 -14.03
CA GLY A 526 -9.86 -74.89 -13.56
C GLY A 526 -11.04 -74.75 -14.52
N PHE A 527 -10.80 -74.91 -15.82
CA PHE A 527 -11.83 -75.29 -16.78
C PHE A 527 -11.37 -76.55 -17.53
N VAL A 528 -11.79 -77.72 -17.03
CA VAL A 528 -12.50 -78.77 -17.79
C VAL A 528 -13.55 -79.36 -16.87
#